data_AF-A0A841YTH3-F1
#
_entry.id   AF-A0A841YTH3-F1
#
_cell.length_a   1.000
_cell.length_b   1.000
_cell.length_c   1.000
_cell.angle_alpha   90.00
_cell.angle_beta   90.00
_cell.angle_gamma   90.00
#
_symmetry.space_group_name_H-M   'P 1'
#
loop_
_entity.id
_entity.type
_entity.pdbx_description
1 polymer ?
#
loop_
_entity_poly.entity_id
_entity_poly.type
_entity_poly.pdbx_seq_one_letter_code
_entity_poly.pdbx_strand_id
1 'polypeptide(L)'
;MTVLIIILLACSVVLFLLSFMQKGNSKQIENEMEEIASQLMQENFELKKRVSTLENTLKIDADTVTPVRTSSKKLRDLRKKQIITLYTSGVTIEEIVTQSELSEDQVNEIIAEYVAH
;
A
#
# COMPACT_ATOMS: atom_id res chain seq x y z
N MET A 1 -51.53 30.70 44.62
CA MET A 1 -51.79 30.98 43.19
C MET A 1 -50.72 31.86 42.56
N THR A 2 -50.44 33.06 43.08
CA THR A 2 -49.45 34.00 42.53
C THR A 2 -47.99 33.49 42.54
N VAL A 3 -47.56 32.83 43.62
CA VAL A 3 -46.20 32.27 43.74
C VAL A 3 -45.93 31.19 42.69
N LEU A 4 -46.92 30.35 42.37
CA LEU A 4 -46.80 29.31 41.33
C LEU A 4 -46.60 29.95 39.94
N ILE A 5 -47.31 31.04 39.67
CA ILE A 5 -47.19 31.79 38.41
C ILE A 5 -45.78 32.39 38.27
N ILE A 6 -45.22 32.93 39.36
CA ILE A 6 -43.87 33.52 39.37
C ILE A 6 -42.79 32.44 39.14
N ILE A 7 -42.92 31.27 39.76
CA ILE A 7 -41.98 30.15 39.57
C ILE A 7 -42.05 29.61 38.14
N LEU A 8 -43.25 29.45 37.57
CA LEU A 8 -43.43 29.04 36.18
C LEU A 8 -42.81 30.05 35.20
N LEU A 9 -42.99 31.35 35.47
CA LEU A 9 -42.40 32.41 34.65
C LEU A 9 -40.88 32.40 34.74
N ALA A 10 -40.31 32.30 35.95
CA ALA A 10 -38.87 32.20 36.15
C ALA A 10 -38.29 30.95 35.47
N CYS A 11 -38.96 29.80 35.59
CA CYS A 11 -38.56 28.56 34.95
C CYS A 11 -38.55 28.69 33.42
N SER A 12 -39.57 29.33 32.85
CA SER A 12 -39.64 29.60 31.40
C SER A 12 -38.48 30.49 30.93
N VAL A 13 -38.17 31.57 31.66
CA VAL A 13 -37.04 32.46 31.34
C VAL A 13 -35.71 31.71 31.42
N VAL A 14 -35.51 30.87 32.44
CA VAL A 14 -34.29 30.05 32.57
C VAL A 14 -34.16 29.03 31.44
N LEU A 15 -35.23 28.31 31.10
CA LEU A 15 -35.24 27.36 29.98
C LEU A 15 -35.00 28.05 28.64
N PHE A 16 -35.52 29.27 28.46
CA PHE A 16 -35.29 30.06 27.26
C PHE A 16 -33.81 30.44 27.09
N LEU A 17 -33.16 30.88 28.18
CA LEU A 17 -31.73 31.18 28.18
C LEU A 17 -30.88 29.93 27.90
N LEU A 18 -31.24 28.77 28.48
CA LEU A 18 -30.56 27.50 28.22
C LEU A 18 -30.72 27.03 26.76
N SER A 19 -31.88 27.25 26.16
CA SER A 19 -32.16 26.89 24.76
C SER A 19 -31.26 27.65 23.78
N PHE A 20 -30.96 28.92 24.07
CA PHE A 20 -30.00 29.70 23.29
C PHE A 20 -28.58 29.12 23.34
N MET A 21 -28.17 28.56 24.47
CA MET A 21 -26.84 27.95 24.64
C MET A 21 -26.70 26.62 23.89
N GLN A 22 -27.76 25.79 23.87
CA GLN A 22 -27.73 24.47 23.22
C GLN A 22 -27.73 24.56 21.69
N LYS A 23 -28.42 25.55 21.10
CA LYS A 23 -28.50 25.72 19.65
C LYS A 23 -27.20 26.19 19.00
N GLY A 24 -26.28 26.77 19.78
CA GLY A 24 -24.95 27.20 19.33
C GLY A 24 -23.96 26.03 19.19
N ASN A 25 -23.88 25.16 20.20
CA ASN A 25 -22.89 24.07 20.22
C ASN A 25 -23.26 22.89 19.31
N SER A 26 -24.55 22.54 19.17
CA SER A 26 -24.93 21.35 18.40
C SER A 26 -24.68 21.50 16.90
N LYS A 27 -24.90 22.71 16.36
CA LYS A 27 -24.74 23.01 14.93
C LYS A 27 -23.28 23.04 14.48
N GLN A 28 -22.38 23.49 15.34
CA GLN A 28 -20.95 23.52 15.02
C GLN A 28 -20.37 22.10 15.00
N ILE A 29 -20.74 21.27 15.97
CA ILE A 29 -20.31 19.86 16.04
C ILE A 29 -20.85 19.05 14.84
N GLU A 30 -22.10 19.30 14.42
CA GLU A 30 -22.70 18.64 13.25
C GLU A 30 -21.96 19.00 11.95
N ASN A 31 -21.59 20.27 11.76
CA ASN A 31 -20.82 20.72 10.61
C ASN A 31 -19.40 20.15 10.57
N GLU A 32 -18.69 20.11 11.71
CA GLU A 32 -17.36 19.50 11.81
C GLU A 32 -17.43 18.00 11.49
N MET A 33 -18.49 17.32 11.91
CA MET A 33 -18.71 15.91 11.63
C MET A 33 -19.04 15.64 10.16
N GLU A 34 -19.81 16.52 9.50
CA GLU A 34 -20.09 16.46 8.05
C GLU A 34 -18.83 16.68 7.21
N GLU A 35 -17.98 17.64 7.60
CA GLU A 35 -16.70 17.89 6.93
C GLU A 35 -15.75 16.70 7.06
N ILE A 36 -15.61 16.13 8.26
CA ILE A 36 -14.80 14.93 8.50
C ILE A 36 -15.34 13.73 7.72
N ALA A 37 -16.66 13.52 7.68
CA ALA A 37 -17.27 12.44 6.92
C ALA A 37 -17.02 12.58 5.41
N SER A 38 -17.10 13.80 4.89
CA SER A 38 -16.81 14.12 3.48
C SER A 38 -15.34 13.86 3.13
N GLN A 39 -14.41 14.28 3.99
CA GLN A 39 -12.98 14.00 3.82
C GLN A 39 -12.69 12.50 3.84
N LEU A 40 -13.21 11.78 4.84
CA LEU A 40 -13.04 10.32 4.94
C LEU A 40 -13.58 9.57 3.73
N MET A 41 -14.70 10.02 3.15
CA MET A 41 -15.27 9.41 1.94
C MET A 41 -14.36 9.62 0.72
N GLN A 42 -13.79 10.82 0.57
CA GLN A 42 -12.84 11.12 -0.51
C GLN A 42 -11.54 10.33 -0.33
N GLU A 43 -11.00 10.27 0.88
CA GLU A 43 -9.79 9.50 1.21
C GLU A 43 -9.99 8.00 0.98
N ASN A 44 -11.13 7.44 1.39
CA ASN A 44 -11.45 6.03 1.13
C ASN A 44 -11.59 5.75 -0.37
N PHE A 45 -12.18 6.67 -1.13
CA PHE A 45 -12.28 6.53 -2.58
C PHE A 45 -10.90 6.54 -3.25
N GLU A 46 -10.02 7.44 -2.81
CA GLU A 46 -8.66 7.52 -3.32
C GLU A 46 -7.84 6.28 -2.95
N LEU A 47 -7.94 5.81 -1.69
CA LEU A 47 -7.33 4.56 -1.24
C LEU A 47 -7.84 3.37 -2.04
N LYS A 48 -9.15 3.25 -2.26
CA LYS A 48 -9.75 2.20 -3.08
C LYS A 48 -9.24 2.25 -4.52
N LYS A 49 -9.04 3.44 -5.09
CA LYS A 49 -8.46 3.61 -6.42
C LYS A 49 -7.00 3.17 -6.45
N ARG A 50 -6.18 3.59 -5.48
CA ARG A 50 -4.77 3.19 -5.36
C ARG A 50 -4.63 1.67 -5.19
N VAL A 51 -5.42 1.07 -4.30
CA VAL A 51 -5.46 -0.40 -4.12
C VAL A 51 -5.91 -1.10 -5.40
N SER A 52 -6.98 -0.64 -6.05
CA SER A 52 -7.45 -1.22 -7.31
C SER A 52 -6.41 -1.09 -8.44
N THR A 53 -5.66 0.01 -8.50
CA THR A 53 -4.55 0.12 -9.46
C THR A 53 -3.43 -0.85 -9.14
N LEU A 54 -3.08 -1.05 -7.86
CA LEU A 54 -2.07 -2.02 -7.44
C LEU A 54 -2.52 -3.47 -7.73
N GLU A 55 -3.78 -3.79 -7.46
CA GLU A 55 -4.38 -5.08 -7.79
C GLU A 55 -4.37 -5.31 -9.29
N ASN A 56 -4.70 -4.29 -10.09
CA ASN A 56 -4.69 -4.41 -11.54
C ASN A 56 -3.27 -4.51 -12.09
N THR A 57 -2.28 -3.78 -11.56
CA THR A 57 -0.88 -3.94 -11.99
C THR A 57 -0.35 -5.32 -11.60
N LEU A 58 -0.63 -5.79 -10.39
CA LEU A 58 -0.20 -7.11 -9.93
C LEU A 58 -0.94 -8.24 -10.64
N LYS A 59 -2.24 -8.08 -10.92
CA LYS A 59 -3.01 -9.01 -11.77
C LYS A 59 -2.50 -8.97 -13.20
N ILE A 60 -2.14 -7.81 -13.74
CA ILE A 60 -1.50 -7.74 -15.05
C ILE A 60 -0.15 -8.44 -14.98
N ASP A 61 0.66 -8.33 -13.92
CA ASP A 61 1.89 -9.13 -13.77
C ASP A 61 1.59 -10.64 -13.61
N ALA A 62 0.47 -11.01 -12.98
CA ALA A 62 0.05 -12.39 -12.74
C ALA A 62 -0.74 -13.05 -13.89
N ASP A 63 -1.36 -12.29 -14.79
CA ASP A 63 -1.96 -12.77 -16.06
C ASP A 63 -0.99 -12.55 -17.23
N THR A 64 -0.05 -11.60 -17.10
CA THR A 64 1.16 -11.47 -17.94
C THR A 64 2.31 -12.34 -17.39
N VAL A 65 2.01 -13.35 -16.57
CA VAL A 65 2.58 -14.67 -16.82
C VAL A 65 1.84 -15.38 -17.96
N THR A 66 1.56 -14.66 -19.05
CA THR A 66 2.10 -15.12 -20.32
C THR A 66 3.51 -15.61 -20.04
N PRO A 67 3.94 -16.80 -20.46
CA PRO A 67 5.36 -17.03 -20.59
C PRO A 67 5.79 -15.95 -21.57
N VAL A 68 6.23 -14.80 -21.03
CA VAL A 68 7.09 -13.89 -21.73
C VAL A 68 8.12 -14.90 -22.17
N ARG A 69 8.17 -15.12 -23.48
CA ARG A 69 9.40 -15.48 -24.14
C ARG A 69 10.32 -14.33 -23.78
N THR A 70 10.72 -14.29 -22.51
CA THR A 70 11.77 -13.50 -21.93
C THR A 70 12.86 -14.05 -22.77
N SER A 71 13.21 -13.28 -23.81
CA SER A 71 14.04 -13.75 -24.89
C SER A 71 15.11 -14.56 -24.20
N SER A 72 15.26 -15.83 -24.54
CA SER A 72 16.05 -16.76 -23.73
C SER A 72 17.41 -16.17 -23.34
N LYS A 73 17.91 -15.19 -24.11
CA LYS A 73 18.91 -14.19 -23.72
C LYS A 73 18.69 -13.53 -22.35
N LYS A 74 17.66 -12.71 -22.09
CA LYS A 74 17.53 -11.95 -20.83
C LYS A 74 17.47 -12.82 -19.56
N LEU A 75 16.86 -14.01 -19.61
CA LEU A 75 16.90 -14.97 -18.51
C LEU A 75 18.27 -15.65 -18.39
N ARG A 76 18.92 -15.99 -19.51
CA ARG A 76 20.32 -16.45 -19.52
C ARG A 76 21.26 -15.39 -18.97
N ASP A 77 21.05 -14.12 -19.29
CA ASP A 77 21.88 -13.00 -18.84
C ASP A 77 21.72 -12.75 -17.34
N LEU A 78 20.52 -12.93 -16.79
CA LEU A 78 20.29 -12.86 -15.35
C LEU A 78 20.96 -14.03 -14.61
N ARG A 79 20.86 -15.26 -15.14
CA ARG A 79 21.56 -16.43 -14.58
C ARG A 79 23.08 -16.31 -14.68
N LYS A 80 23.61 -15.77 -15.80
CA LYS A 80 25.04 -15.45 -15.97
C LYS A 80 25.53 -14.49 -14.87
N LYS A 81 24.78 -13.42 -14.60
CA LYS A 81 25.11 -12.48 -13.52
C LYS A 81 25.13 -13.14 -12.15
N GLN A 82 24.19 -14.05 -11.87
CA GLN A 82 24.14 -14.78 -10.61
C GLN A 82 25.37 -15.68 -10.41
N ILE A 83 25.83 -16.37 -11.46
CA ILE A 83 27.05 -17.20 -11.41
C ILE A 83 28.29 -16.35 -11.12
N ILE A 84 28.45 -15.19 -11.78
CA ILE A 84 29.58 -14.29 -11.55
C ILE A 84 29.58 -13.79 -10.11
N THR A 85 28.41 -13.42 -9.57
CA THR A 85 28.27 -13.01 -8.16
C THR A 85 28.66 -14.13 -7.20
N LEU A 86 28.23 -15.37 -7.46
CA LEU A 86 28.58 -16.51 -6.61
C LEU A 86 30.08 -16.83 -6.65
N TYR A 87 30.70 -16.79 -7.84
CA TYR A 87 32.13 -17.00 -8.00
C TYR A 87 32.97 -15.92 -7.29
N THR A 88 32.62 -14.65 -7.49
CA THR A 88 33.30 -13.52 -6.82
C THR A 88 33.06 -13.50 -5.31
N SER A 89 31.99 -14.12 -4.82
CA SER A 89 31.73 -14.31 -3.39
C SER A 89 32.54 -15.44 -2.72
N GLY A 90 33.35 -16.18 -3.50
CA GLY A 90 34.23 -17.24 -2.99
C GLY A 90 33.60 -18.63 -2.91
N VAL A 91 32.46 -18.85 -3.58
CA VAL A 91 31.79 -20.16 -3.67
C VAL A 91 32.50 -21.05 -4.69
N THR A 92 32.66 -22.33 -4.39
CA THR A 92 33.32 -23.30 -5.26
C THR A 92 32.45 -23.64 -6.49
N ILE A 93 33.10 -23.95 -7.61
CA ILE A 93 32.43 -24.19 -8.91
C ILE A 93 31.43 -25.35 -8.81
N GLU A 94 31.76 -26.40 -8.07
CA GLU A 94 30.90 -27.58 -7.83
C GLU A 94 29.57 -27.21 -7.14
N GLU A 95 29.62 -26.23 -6.25
CA GLU A 95 28.46 -25.79 -5.47
C GLU A 95 27.57 -24.84 -6.29
N ILE A 96 28.18 -24.03 -7.16
CA ILE A 96 27.47 -23.19 -8.14
C ILE A 96 26.71 -24.07 -9.15
N VAL A 97 27.32 -25.16 -9.63
CA VAL A 97 26.68 -26.14 -10.53
C VAL A 97 25.46 -26.77 -9.88
N THR A 98 25.60 -27.18 -8.62
CA THR A 98 24.52 -27.79 -7.83
C THR A 98 23.37 -26.81 -7.59
N GLN A 99 23.66 -25.55 -7.32
CA GLN A 99 22.66 -24.53 -6.99
C GLN A 99 22.03 -23.84 -8.21
N SER A 100 22.70 -23.87 -9.36
CA SER A 100 22.30 -23.13 -10.56
C SER A 100 21.50 -23.96 -11.58
N GLU A 101 21.30 -25.27 -11.36
CA GLU A 101 20.64 -26.20 -12.31
C GLU A 101 21.27 -26.18 -13.72
N LEU A 102 22.56 -25.81 -13.82
CA LEU A 102 23.31 -25.66 -15.06
C LEU A 102 24.43 -26.71 -15.10
N SER A 103 24.78 -27.22 -16.28
CA SER A 103 25.87 -28.18 -16.41
C SER A 103 27.22 -27.52 -16.12
N GLU A 104 28.16 -28.32 -15.60
CA GLU A 104 29.52 -27.91 -15.24
C GLU A 104 30.23 -27.17 -16.37
N ASP A 105 30.05 -27.63 -17.62
CA ASP A 105 30.59 -27.01 -18.83
C ASP A 105 30.12 -25.56 -19.01
N GLN A 106 28.83 -25.27 -18.74
CA GLN A 106 28.27 -23.93 -18.91
C GLN A 106 28.72 -22.97 -17.81
N VAL A 107 28.89 -23.46 -16.59
CA VAL A 107 29.42 -22.66 -15.47
C VAL A 107 30.88 -22.31 -15.74
N ASN A 108 31.68 -23.26 -16.23
CA ASN A 108 33.08 -23.04 -16.56
C ASN A 108 33.25 -22.07 -17.74
N GLU A 109 32.41 -22.17 -18.79
CA GLU A 109 32.41 -21.24 -19.92
C GLU A 109 32.09 -19.80 -19.46
N ILE A 110 31.11 -19.60 -18.57
CA ILE A 110 30.71 -18.28 -18.07
C ILE A 110 31.80 -17.66 -17.17
N ILE A 111 32.46 -18.47 -16.34
CA ILE A 111 33.57 -18.01 -15.49
C ILE A 111 34.81 -17.70 -16.34
N ALA A 112 35.12 -18.53 -17.33
CA ALA A 112 36.21 -18.28 -18.26
C ALA A 112 35.99 -17.01 -19.09
N GLU A 113 34.75 -16.76 -19.57
CA GLU A 113 34.36 -15.52 -20.24
C GLU A 113 34.54 -14.29 -19.34
N TYR A 114 34.30 -14.42 -18.03
CA TYR A 114 34.50 -13.35 -17.04
C TYR A 114 35.97 -13.09 -16.68
N VAL A 115 36.80 -14.14 -16.54
CA VAL A 115 38.22 -14.01 -16.19
C VAL A 115 39.08 -13.58 -17.39
N ALA A 116 38.61 -13.85 -18.62
CA ALA A 116 39.28 -13.45 -19.85
C ALA A 116 39.02 -11.99 -20.27
N HIS A 117 38.09 -11.29 -19.62
CA HIS A 117 37.81 -9.85 -19.79
C HIS A 117 38.38 -9.04 -18.62
#